data_AF-A0A975HAU5-F1
#
_entry.id   AF-A0A975HAU5-F1
#
_cell.length_a   1.000
_cell.length_b   1.000
_cell.length_c   1.000
_cell.angle_alpha   90.00
_cell.angle_beta   90.00
_cell.angle_gamma   90.00
#
_symmetry.space_group_name_H-M   'P 1'
#
loop_
_entity.id
_entity.type
_entity.pdbx_description
1 polymer ?
#
loop_
_entity_poly.entity_id
_entity_poly.type
_entity_poly.pdbx_seq_one_letter_code
_entity_poly.pdbx_strand_id
1 'polypeptide(L)'
;MDHTNYELKNKGLHLVKADKENFWPLMDLRVTKDQENFVASNAVSLAQAYDTLAGSKFVQAFGIWDGETPVGFAMIGHKSEEYEEMADVYRRSYCLWRFMIDQRYQKRGYGRDALKLLLDYVRSFPDGEEALWSTSWEPENEVAAKLYHDFGFVENGEKDGDEIVAVLKL
;
A
#
# COMPACT_ATOMS: atom_id res chain seq x y z
N MET A 1 23.81 11.19 38.81
CA MET A 1 22.42 11.05 39.28
C MET A 1 21.58 10.82 38.06
N ASP A 2 20.76 9.79 38.18
CA ASP A 2 20.12 9.00 37.15
C ASP A 2 18.78 9.62 36.70
N HIS A 3 18.19 8.97 35.69
CA HIS A 3 16.82 9.08 35.18
C HIS A 3 16.64 10.20 34.13
N THR A 4 16.33 9.91 32.85
CA THR A 4 15.38 8.90 32.37
C THR A 4 15.73 8.43 30.96
N ASN A 5 15.91 7.12 30.80
CA ASN A 5 15.80 6.45 29.51
C ASN A 5 14.40 6.69 28.93
N TYR A 6 14.33 7.34 27.77
CA TYR A 6 13.21 7.17 26.86
C TYR A 6 13.67 6.27 25.71
N GLU A 7 13.75 4.97 25.98
CA GLU A 7 13.63 3.96 24.91
C GLU A 7 12.18 3.99 24.41
N LEU A 8 11.90 4.87 23.44
CA LEU A 8 10.82 4.59 22.51
C LEU A 8 11.35 3.49 21.59
N LYS A 9 11.06 2.23 21.93
CA LYS A 9 11.18 1.10 20.99
C LYS A 9 10.15 1.30 19.87
N ASN A 10 10.45 2.18 18.92
CA ASN A 10 9.91 2.09 17.57
C ASN A 10 11.08 1.99 16.59
N LYS A 11 11.43 0.73 16.33
CA LYS A 11 11.85 0.19 15.03
C LYS A 11 11.70 1.19 13.88
N GLY A 12 12.80 1.50 13.20
CA GLY A 12 12.87 2.54 12.16
C GLY A 12 12.14 2.14 10.89
N LEU A 13 10.81 2.03 10.96
CA LEU A 13 9.95 1.74 9.82
C LEU A 13 9.95 2.93 8.86
N HIS A 14 10.26 2.69 7.59
CA HIS A 14 10.30 3.75 6.57
C HIS A 14 9.95 3.22 5.18
N LEU A 15 9.62 4.14 4.29
CA LEU A 15 9.36 3.85 2.88
C LEU A 15 10.62 4.12 2.07
N VAL A 16 10.97 3.19 1.18
CA VAL A 16 12.01 3.36 0.17
C VAL A 16 11.38 3.17 -1.19
N LYS A 17 11.54 4.14 -2.10
CA LYS A 17 11.02 4.00 -3.47
C LYS A 17 11.64 2.76 -4.13
N ALA A 18 10.82 1.98 -4.81
CA ALA A 18 11.31 0.82 -5.54
C ALA A 18 12.24 1.26 -6.67
N ASP A 19 13.41 0.64 -6.75
CA ASP A 19 14.44 0.90 -7.75
C ASP A 19 15.23 -0.37 -8.07
N LYS A 20 16.28 -0.25 -8.89
CA LYS A 20 17.13 -1.37 -9.28
C LYS A 20 17.90 -2.01 -8.11
N GLU A 21 18.15 -1.27 -7.03
CA GLU A 21 18.98 -1.72 -5.91
C GLU A 21 18.16 -2.55 -4.92
N ASN A 22 16.88 -2.20 -4.75
CA ASN A 22 15.97 -2.92 -3.87
C ASN A 22 15.00 -3.89 -4.60
N PHE A 23 15.11 -4.02 -5.93
CA PHE A 23 14.26 -4.88 -6.74
C PHE A 23 14.19 -6.35 -6.24
N TRP A 24 15.34 -7.02 -6.09
CA TRP A 24 15.37 -8.43 -5.67
C TRP A 24 14.84 -8.65 -4.25
N PRO A 25 15.25 -7.85 -3.24
CA PRO A 25 14.65 -7.94 -1.91
C PRO A 25 13.13 -7.80 -1.90
N LEU A 26 12.56 -6.90 -2.71
CA LEU A 26 11.11 -6.71 -2.80
C LEU A 26 10.40 -7.83 -3.56
N MET A 27 11.06 -8.39 -4.59
CA MET A 27 10.58 -9.58 -5.29
C MET A 27 10.50 -10.81 -4.38
N ASP A 28 11.35 -10.93 -3.37
CA ASP A 28 11.41 -12.09 -2.48
C ASP A 28 10.38 -12.05 -1.34
N LEU A 29 9.69 -10.92 -1.15
CA LEU A 29 8.62 -10.85 -0.16
C LEU A 29 7.45 -11.78 -0.56
N ARG A 30 6.88 -12.46 0.44
CA ARG A 30 5.77 -13.41 0.24
C ARG A 30 4.66 -13.14 1.25
N VAL A 31 3.43 -13.13 0.77
CA VAL A 31 2.25 -13.28 1.65
C VAL A 31 2.13 -14.75 2.10
N THR A 32 1.28 -15.03 3.08
CA THR A 32 0.99 -16.43 3.45
C THR A 32 0.30 -17.14 2.30
N LYS A 33 0.41 -18.47 2.21
CA LYS A 33 -0.29 -19.27 1.17
C LYS A 33 -1.79 -18.96 1.08
N ASP A 34 -2.44 -18.75 2.22
CA ASP A 34 -3.88 -18.42 2.29
C ASP A 34 -4.22 -17.04 1.71
N GLN A 35 -3.21 -16.18 1.48
CA GLN A 35 -3.33 -14.84 0.93
C GLN A 35 -2.76 -14.70 -0.49
N GLU A 36 -2.10 -15.74 -1.02
CA GLU A 36 -1.50 -15.71 -2.37
C GLU A 36 -2.54 -15.44 -3.47
N ASN A 37 -3.80 -15.81 -3.25
CA ASN A 37 -4.88 -15.59 -4.21
C ASN A 37 -5.45 -14.16 -4.19
N PHE A 38 -5.18 -13.37 -3.15
CA PHE A 38 -5.77 -12.03 -2.98
C PHE A 38 -4.84 -10.89 -3.41
N VAL A 39 -3.57 -11.19 -3.72
CA VAL A 39 -2.58 -10.17 -4.11
C VAL A 39 -1.75 -10.71 -5.26
N ALA A 40 -1.69 -9.99 -6.37
CA ALA A 40 -0.75 -10.30 -7.44
C ALA A 40 0.67 -10.37 -6.86
N SER A 41 1.46 -11.37 -7.28
CA SER A 41 2.84 -11.50 -6.78
C SER A 41 3.63 -10.20 -6.93
N ASN A 42 4.58 -9.95 -6.03
CA ASN A 42 5.42 -8.75 -6.10
C ASN A 42 6.19 -8.66 -7.42
N ALA A 43 6.50 -9.78 -8.07
CA ALA A 43 7.10 -9.82 -9.40
C ALA A 43 6.17 -9.19 -10.46
N VAL A 44 4.89 -9.55 -10.45
CA VAL A 44 3.88 -8.96 -11.35
C VAL A 44 3.68 -7.48 -11.03
N SER A 45 3.61 -7.13 -9.74
CA SER A 45 3.42 -5.74 -9.30
C SER A 45 4.59 -4.84 -9.72
N LEU A 46 5.83 -5.30 -9.58
CA LEU A 46 7.02 -4.57 -10.00
C LEU A 46 7.13 -4.47 -11.53
N ALA A 47 6.76 -5.52 -12.27
CA ALA A 47 6.70 -5.48 -13.73
C ALA A 47 5.64 -4.48 -14.22
N GLN A 48 4.45 -4.47 -13.61
CA GLN A 48 3.39 -3.51 -13.93
C GLN A 48 3.82 -2.09 -13.57
N ALA A 49 4.44 -1.85 -12.40
CA ALA A 49 4.97 -0.54 -12.06
C ALA A 49 5.97 -0.02 -13.12
N TYR A 50 6.86 -0.89 -13.61
CA TYR A 50 7.80 -0.54 -14.67
C TYR A 50 7.11 -0.24 -16.01
N ASP A 51 6.12 -1.03 -16.39
CA ASP A 51 5.34 -0.85 -17.62
C ASP A 51 4.46 0.40 -17.58
N THR A 52 3.73 0.63 -16.49
CA THR A 52 2.88 1.80 -16.29
C THR A 52 3.69 3.11 -16.25
N LEU A 53 4.91 3.09 -15.70
CA LEU A 53 5.83 4.23 -15.75
C LEU A 53 6.26 4.60 -17.18
N ALA A 54 6.26 3.65 -18.12
CA ALA A 54 6.54 3.91 -19.53
C ALA A 54 5.38 4.64 -20.24
N GLY A 55 4.17 4.62 -19.65
CA GLY A 55 2.93 5.16 -20.22
C GLY A 55 2.54 6.57 -19.77
N SER A 56 3.41 7.34 -19.10
CA SER A 56 3.09 8.69 -18.57
C SER A 56 1.96 8.74 -17.52
N LYS A 57 1.83 7.70 -16.69
CA LYS A 57 0.85 7.63 -15.58
C LYS A 57 1.58 7.69 -14.24
N PHE A 58 0.98 8.29 -13.22
CA PHE A 58 1.58 8.29 -11.90
C PHE A 58 1.36 6.94 -11.23
N VAL A 59 2.45 6.21 -11.05
CA VAL A 59 2.53 5.02 -10.20
C VAL A 59 3.81 5.09 -9.41
N GLN A 60 3.71 4.91 -8.09
CA GLN A 60 4.86 4.86 -7.21
C GLN A 60 4.80 3.59 -6.37
N ALA A 61 5.76 2.70 -6.62
CA ALA A 61 6.01 1.52 -5.80
C ALA A 61 7.02 1.83 -4.68
N PHE A 62 6.83 1.19 -3.53
CA PHE A 62 7.63 1.33 -2.32
C PHE A 62 7.93 -0.03 -1.69
N GLY A 63 9.16 -0.19 -1.22
CA GLY A 63 9.46 -1.11 -0.14
C GLY A 63 9.12 -0.49 1.21
N ILE A 64 8.58 -1.31 2.12
CA ILE A 64 8.39 -0.98 3.54
C ILE A 64 9.52 -1.66 4.31
N TRP A 65 10.33 -0.89 5.03
CA TRP A 65 11.58 -1.37 5.63
C TRP A 65 11.60 -1.11 7.13
N ASP A 66 11.97 -2.13 7.93
CA ASP A 66 12.33 -1.98 9.34
C ASP A 66 13.86 -2.01 9.45
N GLY A 67 14.48 -0.84 9.55
CA GLY A 67 15.93 -0.71 9.37
C GLY A 67 16.36 -1.21 7.99
N GLU A 68 17.34 -2.11 7.93
CA GLU A 68 17.81 -2.69 6.67
C GLU A 68 17.00 -3.92 6.21
N THR A 69 15.89 -4.24 6.87
CA THR A 69 15.08 -5.42 6.53
C THR A 69 13.80 -5.04 5.79
N PRO A 70 13.56 -5.54 4.57
CA PRO A 70 12.29 -5.33 3.89
C PRO A 70 11.22 -6.19 4.58
N VAL A 71 10.12 -5.55 4.97
CA VAL A 71 9.01 -6.19 5.70
C VAL A 71 7.70 -6.13 4.93
N GLY A 72 7.60 -5.33 3.87
CA GLY A 72 6.40 -5.22 3.07
C GLY A 72 6.60 -4.44 1.77
N PHE A 73 5.53 -4.33 1.00
CA PHE A 73 5.49 -3.64 -0.27
C PHE A 73 4.18 -2.86 -0.40
N ALA A 74 4.25 -1.68 -1.03
CA ALA A 74 3.07 -0.89 -1.35
C ALA A 74 3.21 -0.26 -2.73
N MET A 75 2.08 -0.05 -3.40
CA MET A 75 2.02 0.64 -4.69
C MET A 75 0.84 1.59 -4.69
N ILE A 76 1.10 2.85 -5.07
CA ILE A 76 0.10 3.90 -5.18
C ILE A 76 0.00 4.34 -6.63
N GLY A 77 -1.22 4.39 -7.16
CA GLY A 77 -1.53 4.95 -8.48
C GLY A 77 -2.34 6.25 -8.38
N HIS A 78 -2.24 7.09 -9.40
CA HIS A 78 -3.04 8.31 -9.55
C HIS A 78 -3.25 8.63 -11.03
N LYS A 79 -4.48 9.06 -11.39
CA LYS A 79 -4.86 9.44 -12.77
C LYS A 79 -4.41 8.44 -13.85
N SER A 80 -4.53 7.15 -13.57
CA SER A 80 -4.23 6.10 -14.53
C SER A 80 -5.38 5.93 -15.53
N GLU A 81 -5.11 5.79 -16.83
CA GLU A 81 -6.16 5.43 -17.80
C GLU A 81 -6.66 3.99 -17.58
N GLU A 82 -5.94 3.15 -16.82
CA GLU A 82 -6.48 1.85 -16.39
C GLU A 82 -7.79 2.04 -15.59
N TYR A 83 -8.01 3.22 -15.01
CA TYR A 83 -9.24 3.57 -14.31
C TYR A 83 -10.45 3.83 -15.20
N GLU A 84 -10.31 3.85 -16.53
CA GLU A 84 -11.44 4.10 -17.42
C GLU A 84 -12.53 3.02 -17.29
N GLU A 85 -12.14 1.77 -17.03
CA GLU A 85 -13.06 0.63 -16.86
C GLU A 85 -13.28 0.22 -15.39
N MET A 86 -12.75 0.99 -14.43
CA MET A 86 -12.81 0.69 -12.99
C MET A 86 -13.75 1.66 -12.25
N ALA A 87 -13.81 1.54 -10.92
CA ALA A 87 -14.62 2.41 -10.06
C ALA A 87 -14.31 3.91 -10.27
N ASP A 88 -15.35 4.73 -10.33
CA ASP A 88 -15.27 6.17 -10.65
C ASP A 88 -14.42 6.94 -9.62
N VAL A 89 -14.38 6.47 -8.38
CA VAL A 89 -13.56 7.08 -7.32
C VAL A 89 -12.07 7.14 -7.64
N TYR A 90 -11.54 6.21 -8.44
CA TYR A 90 -10.11 6.17 -8.77
C TYR A 90 -9.67 7.37 -9.62
N ARG A 91 -10.58 8.03 -10.34
CA ARG A 91 -10.26 9.23 -11.13
C ARG A 91 -10.12 10.51 -10.30
N ARG A 92 -10.46 10.44 -9.01
CA ARG A 92 -10.52 11.58 -8.05
C ARG A 92 -9.91 11.21 -6.69
N SER A 93 -8.95 10.29 -6.71
CA SER A 93 -8.23 9.84 -5.52
C SER A 93 -6.85 9.31 -5.88
N TYR A 94 -5.93 9.39 -4.93
CA TYR A 94 -4.82 8.43 -4.91
C TYR A 94 -5.40 7.06 -4.62
N CYS A 95 -4.90 6.00 -5.27
CA CYS A 95 -5.37 4.64 -5.02
C CYS A 95 -4.22 3.76 -4.51
N LEU A 96 -4.41 3.09 -3.37
CA LEU A 96 -3.51 2.04 -2.87
C LEU A 96 -3.78 0.74 -3.63
N TRP A 97 -3.07 0.55 -4.75
CA TRP A 97 -3.21 -0.59 -5.66
C TRP A 97 -2.70 -1.90 -5.09
N ARG A 98 -1.59 -1.83 -4.37
CA ARG A 98 -0.98 -3.01 -3.73
C ARG A 98 -0.56 -2.63 -2.35
N PHE A 99 -0.83 -3.53 -1.42
CA PHE A 99 -0.37 -3.42 -0.06
C PHE A 99 -0.19 -4.81 0.51
N MET A 100 1.03 -5.12 0.98
CA MET A 100 1.30 -6.39 1.63
C MET A 100 2.37 -6.24 2.70
N ILE A 101 2.20 -7.02 3.76
CA ILE A 101 3.25 -7.27 4.76
C ILE A 101 3.66 -8.73 4.60
N ASP A 102 4.96 -8.95 4.50
CA ASP A 102 5.50 -10.30 4.35
C ASP A 102 5.11 -11.17 5.54
N GLN A 103 4.74 -12.42 5.24
CA GLN A 103 4.23 -13.39 6.21
C GLN A 103 5.12 -13.54 7.46
N ARG A 104 6.44 -13.38 7.32
CA ARG A 104 7.41 -13.46 8.43
C ARG A 104 7.21 -12.36 9.47
N TYR A 105 6.57 -11.25 9.07
CA TYR A 105 6.43 -10.03 9.86
C TYR A 105 4.98 -9.65 10.17
N GLN A 106 3.99 -10.41 9.68
CA GLN A 106 2.58 -10.16 9.99
C GLN A 106 2.25 -10.28 11.50
N LYS A 107 1.10 -9.71 11.91
CA LYS A 107 0.60 -9.68 13.30
C LYS A 107 1.51 -8.95 14.30
N ARG A 108 2.39 -8.06 13.81
CA ARG A 108 3.32 -7.25 14.62
C ARG A 108 3.06 -5.73 14.57
N GLY A 109 1.96 -5.31 13.96
CA GLY A 109 1.60 -3.89 13.83
C GLY A 109 2.08 -3.20 12.55
N TYR A 110 3.01 -3.79 11.78
CA TYR A 110 3.56 -3.18 10.56
C TYR A 110 2.52 -2.73 9.55
N GLY A 111 1.40 -3.45 9.39
CA GLY A 111 0.34 -3.04 8.46
C GLY A 111 -0.22 -1.65 8.79
N ARG A 112 -0.57 -1.43 10.06
CA ARG A 112 -1.10 -0.14 10.53
C ARG A 112 -0.05 0.96 10.46
N ASP A 113 1.20 0.66 10.82
CA ASP A 113 2.26 1.67 10.82
C ASP A 113 2.71 2.04 9.40
N ALA A 114 2.73 1.08 8.48
CA ALA A 114 2.99 1.35 7.07
C ALA A 114 1.88 2.21 6.43
N LEU A 115 0.61 1.98 6.76
CA LEU A 115 -0.49 2.82 6.29
C LEU A 115 -0.36 4.28 6.75
N LYS A 116 0.20 4.54 7.95
CA LYS A 116 0.49 5.92 8.40
C LYS A 116 1.55 6.58 7.53
N LEU A 117 2.64 5.87 7.23
CA LEU A 117 3.70 6.38 6.35
C LEU A 117 3.18 6.66 4.94
N LEU A 118 2.33 5.78 4.42
CA LEU A 118 1.68 5.95 3.12
C LEU A 118 0.70 7.13 3.12
N LEU A 119 -0.05 7.32 4.22
CA LEU A 119 -0.94 8.47 4.41
C LEU A 119 -0.16 9.79 4.37
N ASP A 120 0.97 9.88 5.08
CA ASP A 120 1.83 11.06 5.06
C ASP A 120 2.37 11.34 3.65
N TYR A 121 2.71 10.29 2.91
CA TYR A 121 3.13 10.40 1.52
C TYR A 121 2.01 10.91 0.60
N VAL A 122 0.80 10.35 0.63
CA VAL A 122 -0.30 10.83 -0.24
C VAL A 122 -0.77 12.24 0.13
N ARG A 123 -0.68 12.63 1.42
CA ARG A 123 -0.95 14.00 1.89
C ARG A 123 0.08 15.02 1.44
N SER A 124 1.25 14.59 0.98
CA SER A 124 2.20 15.50 0.34
C SER A 124 1.83 15.79 -1.12
N PHE A 125 0.71 15.24 -1.62
CA PHE A 125 0.19 15.45 -2.98
C PHE A 125 1.26 15.26 -4.06
N PRO A 126 1.91 14.07 -4.12
CA PRO A 126 3.06 13.84 -4.98
C PRO A 126 2.78 14.00 -6.48
N ASP A 127 1.50 13.99 -6.88
CA ASP A 127 1.02 14.18 -8.25
C ASP A 127 -0.23 15.10 -8.32
N GLY A 128 -0.27 16.10 -7.44
CA GLY A 128 -1.34 17.09 -7.35
C GLY A 128 -2.36 16.82 -6.25
N GLU A 129 -3.15 17.85 -5.92
CA GLU A 129 -4.11 17.80 -4.83
C GLU A 129 -5.26 16.85 -5.11
N GLU A 130 -5.63 16.04 -4.12
CA GLU A 130 -6.82 15.18 -4.14
C GLU A 130 -7.48 15.19 -2.77
N ALA A 131 -8.80 15.02 -2.73
CA ALA A 131 -9.54 14.99 -1.47
C ALA A 131 -9.59 13.59 -0.84
N LEU A 132 -9.26 12.55 -1.61
CA LEU A 132 -9.52 11.16 -1.27
C LEU A 132 -8.30 10.27 -1.50
N TRP A 133 -8.19 9.26 -0.63
CA TRP A 133 -7.33 8.10 -0.82
C TRP A 133 -8.21 6.85 -0.84
N SER A 134 -8.11 6.04 -1.88
CA SER A 134 -8.94 4.86 -2.10
C SER A 134 -8.13 3.57 -2.04
N THR A 135 -8.82 2.46 -1.79
CA THR A 135 -8.32 1.10 -1.93
C THR A 135 -9.51 0.16 -2.12
N SER A 136 -9.24 -1.09 -2.47
CA SER A 136 -10.24 -2.13 -2.61
C SER A 136 -9.75 -3.44 -1.98
N TRP A 137 -10.69 -4.35 -1.72
CA TRP A 137 -10.40 -5.70 -1.26
C TRP A 137 -11.51 -6.68 -1.64
N GLU A 138 -11.13 -7.93 -1.83
CA GLU A 138 -12.09 -9.04 -1.99
C GLU A 138 -12.96 -9.20 -0.74
N PRO A 139 -14.29 -9.41 -0.86
CA PRO A 139 -15.21 -9.52 0.27
C PRO A 139 -14.79 -10.56 1.33
N GLU A 140 -14.14 -11.64 0.91
CA GLU A 140 -13.64 -12.73 1.77
C GLU A 140 -12.37 -12.35 2.54
N ASN A 141 -11.69 -11.26 2.18
CA ASN A 141 -10.46 -10.82 2.83
C ASN A 141 -10.77 -10.00 4.10
N GLU A 142 -11.33 -10.68 5.10
CA GLU A 142 -11.72 -10.07 6.39
C GLU A 142 -10.54 -9.39 7.11
N VAL A 143 -9.31 -9.87 6.89
CA VAL A 143 -8.10 -9.28 7.46
C VAL A 143 -7.83 -7.89 6.88
N ALA A 144 -7.94 -7.74 5.56
CA ALA A 144 -7.80 -6.44 4.88
C ALA A 144 -8.95 -5.51 5.28
N ALA A 145 -10.20 -5.99 5.22
CA ALA A 145 -11.37 -5.21 5.61
C ALA A 145 -11.22 -4.64 7.03
N LYS A 146 -10.84 -5.48 8.00
CA LYS A 146 -10.61 -5.04 9.38
C LYS A 146 -9.49 -4.01 9.48
N LEU A 147 -8.36 -4.23 8.79
CA LEU A 147 -7.23 -3.29 8.81
C LEU A 147 -7.64 -1.92 8.28
N TYR A 148 -8.31 -1.86 7.13
CA TYR A 148 -8.70 -0.60 6.50
C TYR A 148 -9.79 0.11 7.29
N HIS A 149 -10.80 -0.62 7.82
CA HIS A 149 -11.80 -0.04 8.71
C HIS A 149 -11.20 0.52 9.99
N ASP A 150 -10.31 -0.23 10.66
CA ASP A 150 -9.62 0.24 11.88
C ASP A 150 -8.72 1.46 11.62
N PHE A 151 -8.26 1.65 10.38
CA PHE A 151 -7.47 2.79 9.96
C PHE A 151 -8.34 4.02 9.64
N GLY A 152 -9.59 3.80 9.23
CA GLY A 152 -10.58 4.85 8.97
C GLY A 152 -11.13 4.90 7.54
N PHE A 153 -10.82 3.92 6.69
CA PHE A 153 -11.46 3.78 5.39
C PHE A 153 -12.94 3.42 5.56
N VAL A 154 -13.77 3.95 4.68
CA VAL A 154 -15.22 3.71 4.65
C VAL A 154 -15.60 3.28 3.24
N GLU A 155 -16.36 2.19 3.14
CA GLU A 155 -16.92 1.70 1.88
C GLU A 155 -17.73 2.82 1.18
N ASN A 156 -17.47 3.07 -0.10
CA ASN A 156 -18.17 4.11 -0.85
C ASN A 156 -19.40 3.60 -1.62
N GLY A 157 -19.65 2.28 -1.57
CA GLY A 157 -20.72 1.59 -2.29
C GLY A 157 -20.39 1.23 -3.74
N GLU A 158 -19.20 1.58 -4.22
CA GLU A 158 -18.69 1.16 -5.53
C GLU A 158 -18.02 -0.22 -5.42
N LYS A 159 -17.86 -0.88 -6.57
CA LYS A 159 -17.15 -2.15 -6.71
C LYS A 159 -16.17 -2.08 -7.87
N ASP A 160 -15.11 -2.86 -7.77
CA ASP A 160 -14.13 -3.07 -8.82
C ASP A 160 -13.99 -4.58 -9.07
N GLY A 161 -14.66 -5.07 -10.12
CA GLY A 161 -15.00 -6.49 -10.20
C GLY A 161 -15.86 -6.93 -9.02
N ASP A 162 -15.36 -7.89 -8.24
CA ASP A 162 -16.00 -8.36 -7.01
C ASP A 162 -15.51 -7.62 -5.74
N GLU A 163 -14.41 -6.86 -5.85
CA GLU A 163 -13.80 -6.16 -4.74
C GLU A 163 -14.67 -4.99 -4.25
N ILE A 164 -14.69 -4.79 -2.93
CA ILE A 164 -15.36 -3.68 -2.27
C ILE A 164 -14.42 -2.48 -2.28
N VAL A 165 -14.90 -1.35 -2.79
CA VAL A 165 -14.12 -0.11 -2.84
C VAL A 165 -14.39 0.74 -1.59
N ALA A 166 -13.32 1.30 -1.02
CA ALA A 166 -13.40 2.17 0.15
C ALA A 166 -12.49 3.38 0.03
N VAL A 167 -12.84 4.42 0.79
CA VAL A 167 -12.17 5.72 0.77
C VAL A 167 -11.83 6.23 2.15
N LEU A 168 -10.73 6.98 2.22
CA LEU A 168 -10.33 7.84 3.33
C LEU A 168 -10.25 9.28 2.82
N LYS A 169 -10.76 10.23 3.59
CA LYS A 169 -10.56 11.67 3.29
C LYS A 169 -9.17 12.10 3.73
N LEU A 170 -8.46 12.81 2.85
CA LEU A 170 -7.10 13.30 3.09
C LEU A 170 -7.07 14.51 4.01
#